data_AF-A0AB34INM0-F1
#
_entry.id   AF-A0AB34INM0-F1
#
_cell.length_a   1.000
_cell.length_b   1.000
_cell.length_c   1.000
_cell.angle_alpha   90.00
_cell.angle_beta   90.00
_cell.angle_gamma   90.00
#
_symmetry.space_group_name_H-M   'P 1'
#
loop_
_entity.id
_entity.type
_entity.pdbx_description
1 polymer ?
#
loop_
_entity_poly.entity_id
_entity_poly.type
_entity_poly.pdbx_seq_one_letter_code
_entity_poly.pdbx_strand_id
1 'polypeptide(L)'
;MELEQTVIEIPNGPEVNYLIGSKGAGINALQDATGTRIQIQRTHEVPPGALVRTVVIWGAEPQRAHCAQLIHSKVHECQQRDQARVNSGSPGNPPPQQDQTVIEIPNGPAVNYLIGGKGAGINALQEATGTRIQIQRTHEVPPGAMLRSVTIWGGEAQRLHCAQMIQQKVHECQQRDQSRVASQPRGMGAFGGIGGMPFHGFGPSSMPMLGGHMQETVIEIPNGPEVNYLIGKQGAGINALQDATGTRIQIQRTHEVPPGAMMRSVKIWGGSAQRQYCAQLIQTKVMESRQGSRRKTRR
;
A
#
# COMPACT_ATOMS: atom_id res chain seq x y z
N MET A 1 14.42 53.47 26.55
CA MET A 1 13.49 53.27 25.42
C MET A 1 12.63 52.09 25.77
N GLU A 2 11.36 52.31 26.10
CA GLU A 2 10.39 51.22 26.16
C GLU A 2 10.37 50.58 24.78
N LEU A 3 10.73 49.30 24.70
CA LEU A 3 10.58 48.57 23.45
C LEU A 3 9.09 48.45 23.21
N GLU A 4 8.59 49.27 22.28
CA GLU A 4 7.18 49.24 21.94
C GLU A 4 6.80 47.82 21.49
N GLN A 5 5.66 47.37 22.00
CA GLN A 5 5.15 46.03 21.75
C GLN A 5 3.87 46.09 20.93
N THR A 6 3.75 45.18 19.98
CA THR A 6 2.51 44.96 19.23
C THR A 6 1.96 43.61 19.63
N VAL A 7 0.69 43.58 19.99
CA VAL A 7 -0.02 42.36 20.38
C VAL A 7 -0.97 41.99 19.26
N ILE A 8 -0.87 40.75 18.78
CA ILE A 8 -1.76 40.18 17.76
C ILE A 8 -2.38 38.89 18.28
N GLU A 9 -3.53 38.54 17.74
CA GLU A 9 -4.24 37.31 18.08
C GLU A 9 -4.24 36.37 16.89
N ILE A 10 -3.83 35.12 17.12
CA ILE A 10 -3.85 34.06 16.12
C ILE A 10 -4.81 32.95 16.57
N PRO A 11 -5.41 32.18 15.66
CA PRO A 11 -6.24 31.03 16.01
C PRO A 11 -5.49 30.06 16.93
N ASN A 12 -6.16 29.59 17.98
CA ASN A 12 -5.63 28.59 18.90
C ASN A 12 -5.84 27.19 18.27
N GLY A 13 -4.85 26.75 17.50
CA GLY A 13 -4.98 25.54 16.68
C GLY A 13 -3.66 25.04 16.07
N PRO A 14 -3.71 24.18 15.04
CA PRO A 14 -2.52 23.69 14.33
C PRO A 14 -1.65 24.80 13.73
N GLU A 15 -2.22 25.97 13.47
CA GLU A 15 -1.54 27.16 12.95
C GLU A 15 -0.45 27.66 13.89
N VAL A 16 -0.65 27.56 15.21
CA VAL A 16 0.35 27.92 16.22
C VAL A 16 1.56 27.01 16.11
N ASN A 17 1.33 25.70 15.91
CA ASN A 17 2.41 24.73 15.75
C ASN A 17 3.15 24.92 14.42
N TYR A 18 2.42 25.29 13.37
CA TYR A 18 2.99 25.65 12.07
C TYR A 18 3.88 26.89 12.17
N LEU A 19 3.43 27.90 12.91
CA LEU A 19 4.16 29.14 13.14
C LEU A 19 5.43 28.94 13.98
N ILE A 20 5.37 28.12 15.04
CA ILE A 20 6.53 27.78 15.89
C ILE A 20 7.53 26.92 15.11
N GLY A 21 7.05 25.97 14.30
CA GLY A 21 7.85 25.00 13.58
C GLY A 21 8.50 23.95 14.48
N SER A 22 9.14 22.95 13.87
CA SER A 22 9.82 21.86 14.59
C SER A 22 10.94 22.41 15.49
N LYS A 23 10.84 22.14 16.79
CA LYS A 23 11.80 22.60 17.82
C LYS A 23 11.98 24.14 17.87
N GLY A 24 10.98 24.93 17.44
CA GLY A 24 11.06 26.38 17.44
C GLY A 24 11.80 26.99 16.23
N ALA A 25 12.15 26.19 15.21
CA ALA A 25 12.87 26.68 14.04
C ALA A 25 12.06 27.73 13.24
N GLY A 26 10.73 27.61 13.16
CA GLY A 26 9.88 28.55 12.43
C GLY A 26 9.83 29.92 13.08
N ILE A 27 9.65 29.97 14.40
CA ILE A 27 9.66 31.22 15.15
C ILE A 27 11.05 31.85 15.21
N ASN A 28 12.12 31.06 15.28
CA ASN A 28 13.48 31.58 15.21
C ASN A 28 13.78 32.20 13.84
N ALA A 29 13.35 31.56 12.75
CA ALA A 29 13.49 32.12 11.40
C ALA A 29 12.68 33.40 11.21
N LEU A 30 11.47 33.48 11.77
CA LEU A 30 10.66 34.71 11.74
C LEU A 30 11.32 35.85 12.52
N GLN A 31 11.89 35.56 13.70
CA GLN A 31 12.61 36.54 14.49
C GLN A 31 13.87 37.03 13.76
N ASP A 32 14.63 36.12 13.15
CA ASP A 32 15.85 36.45 12.38
C ASP A 32 15.53 37.29 11.14
N ALA A 33 14.51 36.90 10.37
CA ALA A 33 14.10 37.60 9.14
C ALA A 33 13.52 39.00 9.39
N THR A 34 12.89 39.22 10.54
CA THR A 34 12.22 40.50 10.86
C THR A 34 13.03 41.37 11.81
N GLY A 35 14.06 40.82 12.44
CA GLY A 35 14.80 41.47 13.52
C GLY A 35 13.93 41.79 14.74
N THR A 36 12.81 41.07 14.92
CA THR A 36 11.90 41.26 16.06
C THR A 36 12.07 40.15 17.08
N ARG A 37 11.61 40.42 18.31
CA ARG A 37 11.44 39.39 19.33
C ARG A 37 9.97 39.00 19.38
N ILE A 38 9.70 37.70 19.31
CA ILE A 38 8.32 37.17 19.26
C ILE A 38 8.11 36.24 20.45
N GLN A 39 7.01 36.45 21.18
CA GLN A 39 6.57 35.55 22.25
C GLN A 39 5.12 35.17 22.03
N ILE A 40 4.90 33.87 21.91
CA ILE A 40 3.57 33.29 21.84
C ILE A 40 3.18 32.88 23.27
N GLN A 41 1.97 33.23 23.70
CA GLN A 41 1.38 32.78 24.97
C GLN A 41 1.52 31.27 25.11
N ARG A 42 1.76 30.70 26.30
CA ARG A 42 1.96 29.24 26.45
C ARG A 42 0.63 28.50 26.57
N THR A 43 0.60 27.20 26.24
CA THR A 43 -0.66 26.43 26.15
C THR A 43 -1.38 26.32 27.51
N HIS A 44 -0.64 26.42 28.62
CA HIS A 44 -1.20 26.42 29.98
C HIS A 44 -1.70 27.80 30.45
N GLU A 45 -1.38 28.86 29.71
CA GLU A 45 -1.78 30.25 30.01
C GLU A 45 -3.03 30.65 29.21
N VAL A 46 -3.45 29.83 28.25
CA VAL A 46 -4.64 30.06 27.43
C VAL A 46 -5.86 29.53 28.19
N PRO A 47 -6.94 30.32 28.34
CA PRO A 47 -8.18 29.86 28.97
C PRO A 47 -8.73 28.60 28.26
N PRO A 48 -9.23 27.60 29.00
CA PRO A 48 -9.85 26.41 28.40
C PRO A 48 -11.01 26.82 27.47
N GLY A 49 -10.90 26.48 26.19
CA GLY A 49 -11.91 26.83 25.17
C GLY A 49 -11.67 28.13 24.41
N ALA A 50 -10.57 28.86 24.65
CA ALA A 50 -10.24 30.03 23.84
C ALA A 50 -9.89 29.62 22.41
N LEU A 51 -10.55 30.26 21.43
CA LEU A 51 -10.35 30.04 19.99
C LEU A 51 -9.15 30.82 19.42
N VAL A 52 -8.58 31.72 20.22
CA VAL A 52 -7.45 32.58 19.83
C VAL A 52 -6.37 32.55 20.90
N ARG A 53 -5.15 32.88 20.48
CA ARG A 53 -3.93 32.86 21.28
C ARG A 53 -3.15 34.14 21.00
N THR A 54 -2.66 34.74 22.07
CA THR A 54 -1.97 36.03 21.97
C THR A 54 -0.50 35.85 21.59
N VAL A 55 -0.03 36.67 20.66
CA VAL A 55 1.38 36.79 20.26
C VAL A 55 1.83 38.22 20.49
N VAL A 56 2.92 38.38 21.23
CA VAL A 56 3.53 39.67 21.53
C VAL A 56 4.81 39.81 20.73
N ILE A 57 4.95 40.94 20.03
CA ILE A 57 6.07 41.25 19.14
C ILE A 57 6.73 42.52 19.64
N TRP A 58 8.02 42.46 19.99
CA TRP A 58 8.82 43.63 20.36
C TRP A 58 9.80 43.97 19.23
N GLY A 59 9.94 45.25 18.91
CA GLY A 59 10.85 45.73 17.87
C GLY A 59 10.51 47.14 17.40
N ALA A 60 11.19 47.62 16.35
CA ALA A 60 10.84 48.90 15.73
C ALA A 60 9.47 48.81 15.03
N GLU A 61 8.75 49.93 14.93
CA GLU A 61 7.45 50.02 14.25
C GLU A 61 7.39 49.34 12.86
N PRO A 62 8.32 49.59 11.91
CA PRO A 62 8.27 48.93 10.60
C PRO A 62 8.53 47.42 10.68
N GLN A 63 9.36 46.97 11.63
CA GLN A 63 9.67 45.56 11.82
C GLN A 63 8.50 44.80 12.44
N ARG A 64 7.79 45.41 13.41
CA ARG A 64 6.59 44.83 14.03
C ARG A 64 5.45 44.70 13.03
N ALA A 65 5.22 45.72 12.20
CA ALA A 65 4.21 45.67 11.14
C ALA A 65 4.52 44.56 10.11
N HIS A 66 5.77 44.46 9.67
CA HIS A 66 6.21 43.41 8.75
C HIS A 66 6.09 42.01 9.37
N CYS A 67 6.49 41.85 10.64
CA CYS A 67 6.37 40.60 11.37
C CYS A 67 4.91 40.17 11.55
N ALA A 68 4.01 41.10 11.91
CA ALA A 68 2.58 40.81 12.05
C ALA A 68 1.97 40.32 10.73
N GLN A 69 2.33 40.95 9.61
CA GLN A 69 1.91 40.51 8.28
C GLN A 69 2.41 39.11 7.94
N LEU A 70 3.68 38.81 8.19
CA LEU A 70 4.25 37.48 7.96
C LEU A 70 3.58 36.39 8.80
N ILE A 71 3.28 36.70 10.07
CA ILE A 71 2.54 35.78 10.96
C ILE A 71 1.14 35.53 10.38
N HIS A 72 0.41 36.58 9.98
CA HIS A 72 -0.92 36.42 9.36
C HIS A 72 -0.86 35.60 8.07
N SER A 73 0.13 35.84 7.20
CA SER A 73 0.33 35.05 5.98
C SER A 73 0.61 33.58 6.29
N LYS A 74 1.45 33.28 7.30
CA LYS A 74 1.75 31.90 7.72
C LYS A 74 0.56 31.18 8.34
N VAL A 75 -0.24 31.89 9.14
CA VAL A 75 -1.49 31.37 9.70
C VAL A 75 -2.48 31.07 8.59
N HIS A 76 -2.66 32.00 7.64
CA HIS A 76 -3.57 31.82 6.50
C HIS A 76 -3.10 30.70 5.56
N GLU A 77 -1.78 30.54 5.36
CA GLU A 77 -1.20 29.40 4.62
C GLU A 77 -1.52 28.06 5.31
N CYS A 78 -1.47 28.01 6.64
CA CYS A 78 -1.88 26.84 7.41
C CYS A 78 -3.38 26.57 7.29
N GLN A 79 -4.20 27.62 7.39
CA GLN A 79 -5.65 27.51 7.22
C GLN A 79 -6.05 27.08 5.82
N GLN A 80 -5.41 27.57 4.76
CA GLN A 80 -5.65 27.09 3.39
C GLN A 80 -5.24 25.63 3.22
N ARG A 81 -4.13 25.23 3.85
CA ARG A 81 -3.65 23.84 3.81
C ARG A 81 -4.56 22.88 4.57
N ASP A 82 -5.20 23.35 5.64
CA ASP A 82 -6.24 22.60 6.35
C ASP A 82 -7.61 22.70 5.66
N GLN A 83 -8.02 23.83 5.08
CA GLN A 83 -9.22 23.96 4.26
C GLN A 83 -9.17 23.09 3.00
N ALA A 84 -7.99 22.92 2.39
CA ALA A 84 -7.75 21.93 1.33
C ALA A 84 -7.92 20.46 1.79
N ARG A 85 -7.91 20.22 3.11
CA ARG A 85 -8.19 18.91 3.73
C ARG A 85 -9.63 18.77 4.24
N VAL A 86 -10.32 19.87 4.57
CA VAL A 86 -11.69 19.84 5.10
C VAL A 86 -12.76 20.02 4.01
N ASN A 87 -12.44 20.62 2.85
CA ASN A 87 -13.42 20.79 1.76
C ASN A 87 -13.69 19.53 0.91
N SER A 88 -13.27 18.35 1.37
CA SER A 88 -13.78 17.05 0.88
C SER A 88 -15.14 16.74 1.53
N GLY A 89 -16.08 17.66 1.37
CA GLY A 89 -17.44 17.57 1.90
C GLY A 89 -18.35 18.60 1.23
N SER A 90 -18.97 18.20 0.10
CA SER A 90 -20.03 18.87 -0.67
C SER A 90 -19.67 19.80 -1.85
N PRO A 91 -20.54 19.85 -2.90
CA PRO A 91 -20.15 20.08 -4.28
C PRO A 91 -20.37 21.54 -4.71
N GLY A 92 -19.40 22.12 -5.41
CA GLY A 92 -19.60 23.42 -6.02
C GLY A 92 -18.32 24.12 -6.43
N ASN A 93 -17.94 23.90 -7.69
CA ASN A 93 -16.94 24.64 -8.47
C ASN A 93 -15.45 24.50 -8.08
N PRO A 94 -14.65 23.77 -8.88
CA PRO A 94 -13.19 23.82 -8.80
C PRO A 94 -12.63 25.04 -9.55
N PRO A 95 -11.69 25.81 -9.00
CA PRO A 95 -10.72 26.53 -9.81
C PRO A 95 -9.60 25.56 -10.27
N PRO A 96 -9.05 25.72 -11.48
CA PRO A 96 -8.18 24.74 -12.10
C PRO A 96 -6.73 24.90 -11.61
N GLN A 97 -6.22 23.95 -10.85
CA GLN A 97 -4.76 23.71 -10.79
C GLN A 97 -4.45 22.55 -11.71
N GLN A 98 -4.11 22.93 -12.95
CA GLN A 98 -4.05 22.16 -14.18
C GLN A 98 -3.00 21.04 -14.24
N ASP A 99 -2.45 20.59 -13.12
CA ASP A 99 -1.37 19.59 -13.11
C ASP A 99 -1.68 18.34 -12.28
N GLN A 100 -2.95 18.14 -11.89
CA GLN A 100 -3.37 16.92 -11.21
C GLN A 100 -4.70 16.38 -11.71
N THR A 101 -4.78 15.05 -11.81
CA THR A 101 -6.00 14.30 -12.12
C THR A 101 -6.30 13.38 -10.95
N VAL A 102 -7.52 13.45 -10.41
CA VAL A 102 -7.97 12.55 -9.34
C VAL A 102 -8.90 11.51 -9.96
N ILE A 103 -8.63 10.24 -9.69
CA ILE A 103 -9.48 9.12 -10.10
C ILE A 103 -9.94 8.33 -8.87
N GLU A 104 -11.14 7.78 -8.93
CA GLU A 104 -11.70 6.95 -7.88
C GLU A 104 -11.59 5.47 -8.25
N ILE A 105 -11.08 4.67 -7.32
CA ILE A 105 -10.95 3.21 -7.49
C ILE A 105 -11.67 2.48 -6.36
N PRO A 106 -12.16 1.25 -6.58
CA PRO A 106 -12.79 0.44 -5.54
C PRO A 106 -11.86 0.24 -4.35
N ASN A 107 -12.37 0.54 -3.15
CA ASN A 107 -11.67 0.32 -1.90
C ASN A 107 -11.54 -1.20 -1.63
N GLY A 108 -10.35 -1.66 -1.23
CA GLY A 108 -10.08 -3.08 -0.92
C GLY A 108 -8.99 -3.72 -1.80
N PRO A 109 -9.20 -4.94 -2.34
CA PRO A 109 -8.15 -5.72 -2.97
C PRO A 109 -7.55 -5.06 -4.22
N ALA A 110 -8.35 -4.30 -4.97
CA ALA A 110 -7.90 -3.55 -6.14
C ALA A 110 -6.81 -2.51 -5.81
N VAL A 111 -6.91 -1.84 -4.65
CA VAL A 111 -5.90 -0.89 -4.20
C VAL A 111 -4.60 -1.61 -3.84
N ASN A 112 -4.69 -2.75 -3.15
CA ASN A 112 -3.53 -3.54 -2.78
C ASN A 112 -2.83 -4.11 -4.01
N TYR A 113 -3.60 -4.52 -5.03
CA TYR A 113 -3.10 -4.96 -6.32
C TYR A 113 -2.40 -3.82 -7.08
N LEU A 114 -2.95 -2.61 -6.99
CA LEU A 114 -2.37 -1.41 -7.59
C LEU A 114 -1.05 -1.01 -6.91
N ILE A 115 -1.01 -0.96 -5.57
CA ILE A 115 0.20 -0.67 -4.76
C ILE A 115 1.28 -1.73 -5.01
N GLY A 116 0.89 -3.00 -5.08
CA GLY A 116 1.81 -4.13 -5.13
C GLY A 116 2.55 -4.36 -3.80
N GLY A 117 3.27 -5.49 -3.70
CA GLY A 117 4.06 -5.79 -2.51
C GLY A 117 5.12 -4.72 -2.24
N LYS A 118 5.13 -4.14 -1.03
CA LYS A 118 6.06 -3.07 -0.62
C LYS A 118 6.02 -1.80 -1.50
N GLY A 119 4.94 -1.54 -2.24
CA GLY A 119 4.82 -0.37 -3.11
C GLY A 119 5.43 -0.52 -4.51
N ALA A 120 5.93 -1.71 -4.86
CA ALA A 120 6.57 -1.96 -6.15
C ALA A 120 5.63 -1.72 -7.36
N GLY A 121 4.34 -2.00 -7.20
CA GLY A 121 3.34 -1.84 -8.26
C GLY A 121 3.09 -0.37 -8.61
N ILE A 122 3.02 0.50 -7.60
CA ILE A 122 2.91 1.96 -7.79
C ILE A 122 4.20 2.56 -8.29
N ASN A 123 5.36 2.12 -7.79
CA ASN A 123 6.64 2.64 -8.26
C ASN A 123 6.85 2.34 -9.74
N ALA A 124 6.57 1.11 -10.17
CA ALA A 124 6.62 0.74 -11.59
C ALA A 124 5.62 1.54 -12.44
N LEU A 125 4.45 1.88 -11.89
CA LEU A 125 3.43 2.65 -12.62
C LEU A 125 3.83 4.13 -12.74
N GLN A 126 4.45 4.70 -11.71
CA GLN A 126 5.04 6.04 -11.76
C GLN A 126 6.20 6.11 -12.75
N GLU A 127 7.09 5.11 -12.73
CA GLU A 127 8.24 5.02 -13.63
C GLU A 127 7.82 4.87 -15.10
N ALA A 128 6.83 4.00 -15.37
CA ALA A 128 6.33 3.77 -16.73
C ALA A 128 5.59 4.98 -17.32
N THR A 129 4.90 5.76 -16.47
CA THR A 129 4.06 6.89 -16.91
C THR A 129 4.76 8.25 -16.78
N GLY A 130 5.88 8.30 -16.07
CA GLY A 130 6.55 9.56 -15.71
C GLY A 130 5.69 10.47 -14.83
N THR A 131 4.67 9.91 -14.14
CA THR A 131 3.77 10.67 -13.27
C THR A 131 4.11 10.44 -11.80
N ARG A 132 3.69 11.38 -10.95
CA ARG A 132 3.66 11.18 -9.50
C ARG A 132 2.28 10.69 -9.11
N ILE A 133 2.20 9.65 -8.28
CA ILE A 133 0.93 9.02 -7.90
C ILE A 133 0.84 8.95 -6.38
N GLN A 134 -0.29 9.36 -5.83
CA GLN A 134 -0.59 9.25 -4.42
C GLN A 134 -1.97 8.66 -4.24
N ILE A 135 -2.05 7.62 -3.42
CA ILE A 135 -3.31 7.01 -3.04
C ILE A 135 -3.68 7.53 -1.66
N GLN A 136 -4.94 7.98 -1.50
CA GLN A 136 -5.52 8.35 -0.21
C GLN A 136 -5.23 7.29 0.84
N ARG A 137 -4.89 7.60 2.08
CA ARG A 137 -4.51 6.56 3.07
C ARG A 137 -5.76 5.86 3.63
N THR A 138 -5.64 4.60 4.04
CA THR A 138 -6.79 3.81 4.54
C THR A 138 -7.50 4.45 5.74
N HIS A 139 -6.80 5.28 6.54
CA HIS A 139 -7.39 6.03 7.67
C HIS A 139 -8.04 7.37 7.28
N GLU A 140 -7.86 7.82 6.04
CA GLU A 140 -8.48 9.03 5.48
C GLU A 140 -9.75 8.71 4.69
N VAL A 141 -10.03 7.42 4.49
CA VAL A 141 -11.23 6.93 3.81
C VAL A 141 -12.38 6.89 4.83
N PRO A 142 -13.54 7.52 4.55
CA PRO A 142 -14.70 7.45 5.43
C PRO A 142 -15.09 6.00 5.74
N PRO A 143 -15.46 5.66 6.99
CA PRO A 143 -15.91 4.32 7.35
C PRO A 143 -17.09 3.90 6.47
N GLY A 144 -16.93 2.84 5.68
CA GLY A 144 -17.96 2.35 4.74
C GLY A 144 -17.85 2.86 3.31
N ALA A 145 -16.87 3.71 2.97
CA ALA A 145 -16.68 4.14 1.58
C ALA A 145 -16.18 2.98 0.69
N MET A 146 -16.91 2.77 -0.42
CA MET A 146 -16.60 1.74 -1.41
C MET A 146 -15.54 2.18 -2.43
N LEU A 147 -15.19 3.45 -2.44
CA LEU A 147 -14.23 4.06 -3.35
C LEU A 147 -13.10 4.73 -2.57
N ARG A 148 -11.94 4.82 -3.21
CA ARG A 148 -10.71 5.43 -2.69
C ARG A 148 -10.11 6.30 -3.78
N SER A 149 -9.68 7.51 -3.42
CA SER A 149 -9.12 8.44 -4.39
C SER A 149 -7.63 8.19 -4.65
N VAL A 150 -7.24 8.33 -5.91
CA VAL A 150 -5.86 8.32 -6.39
C VAL A 150 -5.62 9.63 -7.13
N THR A 151 -4.65 10.39 -6.64
CA THR A 151 -4.22 11.65 -7.25
C THR A 151 -2.97 11.40 -8.08
N ILE A 152 -2.98 11.90 -9.32
CA ILE A 152 -1.92 11.75 -10.30
C ILE A 152 -1.46 13.15 -10.70
N TRP A 153 -0.17 13.45 -10.57
CA TRP A 153 0.44 14.71 -11.01
C TRP A 153 1.33 14.49 -12.22
N GLY A 154 1.35 15.45 -13.15
CA GLY A 154 2.19 15.43 -14.35
C GLY A 154 1.51 16.00 -15.57
N GLY A 155 2.18 15.90 -16.73
CA GLY A 155 1.64 16.39 -18.01
C GLY A 155 0.28 15.76 -18.35
N GLU A 156 -0.60 16.49 -19.04
CA GLU A 156 -1.95 16.02 -19.39
C GLU A 156 -1.97 14.64 -20.06
N ALA A 157 -1.10 14.43 -21.06
CA ALA A 157 -0.95 13.14 -21.74
C ALA A 157 -0.47 12.02 -20.81
N GLN A 158 0.45 12.33 -19.89
CA GLN A 158 0.97 11.37 -18.91
C GLN A 158 -0.09 10.99 -17.88
N ARG A 159 -0.87 11.97 -17.40
CA ARG A 159 -2.00 11.74 -16.47
C ARG A 159 -3.09 10.89 -17.10
N LEU A 160 -3.43 11.15 -18.36
CA LEU A 160 -4.44 10.37 -19.08
C LEU A 160 -3.98 8.92 -19.31
N HIS A 161 -2.72 8.73 -19.71
CA HIS A 161 -2.12 7.42 -19.85
C HIS A 161 -2.04 6.66 -18.51
N CYS A 162 -1.65 7.34 -17.44
CA CYS A 162 -1.60 6.78 -16.10
C CYS A 162 -3.00 6.38 -15.59
N ALA A 163 -4.01 7.23 -15.79
CA ALA A 163 -5.39 6.93 -15.39
C ALA A 163 -5.93 5.67 -16.08
N GLN A 164 -5.67 5.52 -17.39
CA GLN A 164 -6.05 4.32 -18.14
C GLN A 164 -5.36 3.06 -17.60
N MET A 165 -4.06 3.13 -17.30
CA MET A 165 -3.30 2.01 -16.76
C MET A 165 -3.79 1.58 -15.37
N ILE A 166 -4.16 2.56 -14.53
CA ILE A 166 -4.75 2.29 -13.21
C ILE A 166 -6.11 1.61 -13.37
N GLN A 167 -7.00 2.13 -14.23
CA GLN A 167 -8.30 1.52 -14.49
C GLN A 167 -8.18 0.10 -15.01
N GLN A 168 -7.22 -0.17 -15.91
CA GLN A 168 -6.96 -1.51 -16.43
C GLN A 168 -6.52 -2.48 -15.32
N LYS A 169 -5.59 -2.08 -14.44
CA LYS A 169 -5.18 -2.91 -13.28
C LYS A 169 -6.31 -3.15 -12.29
N VAL A 170 -7.17 -2.15 -12.06
CA VAL A 170 -8.34 -2.28 -11.20
C VAL A 170 -9.32 -3.29 -11.80
N HIS A 171 -9.61 -3.18 -13.10
CA HIS A 171 -10.51 -4.10 -13.80
C HIS A 171 -9.94 -5.53 -13.84
N GLU A 172 -8.63 -5.69 -14.00
CA GLU A 172 -7.95 -6.98 -13.90
C GLU A 172 -8.10 -7.60 -12.50
N CYS A 173 -7.99 -6.79 -11.44
CA CYS A 173 -8.22 -7.24 -10.08
C CYS A 173 -9.69 -7.65 -9.86
N GLN A 174 -10.64 -6.88 -10.38
CA GLN A 174 -12.07 -7.19 -10.27
C GLN A 174 -12.42 -8.49 -11.01
N GLN A 175 -11.87 -8.72 -12.20
CA GLN A 175 -12.05 -10.00 -12.92
C GLN A 175 -11.43 -11.18 -12.16
N ARG A 176 -10.26 -10.97 -11.52
CA ARG A 176 -9.60 -11.98 -10.69
C ARG A 176 -10.38 -12.28 -9.42
N ASP A 177 -11.04 -11.29 -8.81
CA ASP A 177 -11.93 -11.52 -7.67
C ASP A 177 -13.29 -12.11 -8.09
N GLN A 178 -13.86 -11.69 -9.22
CA GLN A 178 -15.13 -12.23 -9.72
C GLN A 178 -15.01 -13.71 -10.12
N SER A 179 -13.86 -14.13 -10.65
CA SER A 179 -13.54 -15.55 -10.85
C SER A 179 -13.32 -16.33 -9.54
N ARG A 180 -12.96 -15.68 -8.43
CA ARG A 180 -12.91 -16.32 -7.09
C ARG A 180 -14.29 -16.40 -6.44
N VAL A 181 -15.14 -15.37 -6.57
CA VAL A 181 -16.51 -15.37 -6.04
C VAL A 181 -17.42 -16.32 -6.81
N ALA A 182 -17.19 -16.54 -8.12
CA ALA A 182 -17.88 -17.57 -8.90
C ALA A 182 -17.47 -19.02 -8.56
N SER A 183 -16.40 -19.21 -7.77
CA SER A 183 -15.96 -20.52 -7.27
C SER A 183 -16.39 -20.82 -5.84
N GLN A 184 -17.21 -19.96 -5.25
CA GLN A 184 -17.91 -20.29 -4.01
C GLN A 184 -19.26 -20.90 -4.38
N PRO A 185 -19.53 -22.19 -4.10
CA PRO A 185 -20.90 -22.65 -4.15
C PRO A 185 -21.66 -21.81 -3.13
N ARG A 186 -22.69 -21.09 -3.59
CA ARG A 186 -23.77 -20.65 -2.70
C ARG A 186 -24.45 -21.91 -2.16
N GLY A 187 -23.81 -22.54 -1.18
CA GLY A 187 -24.33 -23.63 -0.40
C GLY A 187 -25.28 -23.06 0.64
N MET A 188 -26.54 -22.93 0.23
CA MET A 188 -27.71 -23.36 0.99
C MET A 188 -27.64 -23.15 2.51
N GLY A 189 -28.04 -21.97 2.97
CA GLY A 189 -28.63 -21.87 4.29
C GLY A 189 -30.07 -22.35 4.22
N ALA A 190 -30.34 -23.62 4.60
CA ALA A 190 -31.62 -24.10 5.13
C ALA A 190 -31.54 -25.61 5.46
N PHE A 191 -32.03 -26.00 6.64
CA PHE A 191 -32.27 -27.38 7.16
C PHE A 191 -31.00 -28.21 7.44
N GLY A 192 -30.76 -28.79 8.63
CA GLY A 192 -31.67 -29.48 9.54
C GLY A 192 -31.60 -30.99 9.26
N GLY A 193 -30.96 -31.78 10.14
CA GLY A 193 -31.19 -33.23 10.24
C GLY A 193 -30.12 -34.18 9.68
N ILE A 194 -29.36 -34.80 10.59
CA ILE A 194 -29.12 -36.24 10.76
C ILE A 194 -29.37 -37.17 9.53
N GLY A 195 -28.33 -37.88 9.09
CA GLY A 195 -28.42 -39.31 8.73
C GLY A 195 -28.22 -39.71 7.25
N GLY A 196 -27.31 -40.67 7.02
CA GLY A 196 -27.53 -41.76 6.07
C GLY A 196 -26.78 -41.76 4.71
N MET A 197 -25.53 -42.25 4.72
CA MET A 197 -25.00 -43.37 3.89
C MET A 197 -25.07 -43.35 2.31
N PRO A 198 -24.27 -44.20 1.62
CA PRO A 198 -23.40 -43.81 0.51
C PRO A 198 -23.79 -44.42 -0.86
N PHE A 199 -23.25 -43.95 -2.01
CA PHE A 199 -23.05 -44.83 -3.19
C PHE A 199 -22.09 -44.25 -4.25
N HIS A 200 -21.41 -45.18 -4.92
CA HIS A 200 -20.34 -45.07 -5.91
C HIS A 200 -20.82 -44.77 -7.34
N GLY A 201 -19.95 -44.27 -8.24
CA GLY A 201 -20.08 -44.54 -9.68
C GLY A 201 -19.34 -43.63 -10.68
N PHE A 202 -18.26 -44.16 -11.27
CA PHE A 202 -17.80 -44.07 -12.68
C PHE A 202 -17.72 -42.70 -13.43
N GLY A 203 -16.51 -42.39 -13.96
CA GLY A 203 -16.24 -41.32 -14.95
C GLY A 203 -16.66 -41.69 -16.38
N PRO A 204 -15.95 -41.30 -17.47
CA PRO A 204 -14.99 -40.21 -17.71
C PRO A 204 -15.48 -39.28 -18.86
N SER A 205 -14.98 -38.04 -19.00
CA SER A 205 -14.86 -37.33 -20.29
C SER A 205 -14.28 -35.93 -20.14
N SER A 206 -13.28 -35.68 -20.95
CA SER A 206 -12.66 -34.41 -21.31
C SER A 206 -13.67 -33.29 -21.65
N MET A 207 -13.52 -32.13 -21.04
CA MET A 207 -13.69 -30.84 -21.74
C MET A 207 -12.77 -29.77 -21.12
N PRO A 208 -12.05 -28.99 -21.96
CA PRO A 208 -11.12 -27.97 -21.52
C PRO A 208 -11.90 -26.68 -21.25
N MET A 209 -12.05 -26.30 -19.98
CA MET A 209 -12.63 -25.00 -19.63
C MET A 209 -11.53 -24.00 -19.26
N LEU A 210 -11.33 -23.13 -20.24
CA LEU A 210 -10.60 -21.87 -20.26
C LEU A 210 -11.04 -20.98 -19.09
N GLY A 211 -10.20 -20.84 -18.07
CA GLY A 211 -10.47 -19.94 -16.94
C GLY A 211 -9.24 -19.83 -16.04
N GLY A 212 -8.50 -18.72 -16.16
CA GLY A 212 -7.25 -18.42 -15.46
C GLY A 212 -7.40 -18.23 -13.95
N HIS A 213 -7.86 -19.25 -13.24
CA HIS A 213 -7.67 -19.35 -11.80
C HIS A 213 -6.17 -19.45 -11.51
N MET A 214 -5.65 -18.65 -10.56
CA MET A 214 -4.40 -18.96 -9.87
C MET A 214 -4.61 -20.24 -9.06
N GLN A 215 -4.65 -21.36 -9.77
CA GLN A 215 -4.81 -22.68 -9.18
C GLN A 215 -3.53 -23.00 -8.40
N GLU A 216 -3.70 -23.73 -7.30
CA GLU A 216 -2.61 -24.34 -6.58
C GLU A 216 -2.27 -25.68 -7.24
N THR A 217 -1.02 -25.91 -7.60
CA THR A 217 -0.52 -27.25 -7.93
C THR A 217 0.27 -27.75 -6.74
N VAL A 218 -0.15 -28.90 -6.19
CA VAL A 218 0.61 -29.61 -5.16
C VAL A 218 1.39 -30.72 -5.83
N ILE A 219 2.71 -30.72 -5.65
CA ILE A 219 3.57 -31.82 -6.06
C ILE A 219 4.19 -32.47 -4.83
N GLU A 220 4.37 -33.78 -4.89
CA GLU A 220 5.03 -34.52 -3.83
C GLU A 220 6.48 -34.81 -4.23
N ILE A 221 7.42 -34.42 -3.37
CA ILE A 221 8.85 -34.71 -3.54
C ILE A 221 9.33 -35.62 -2.42
N PRO A 222 10.34 -36.47 -2.65
CA PRO A 222 10.90 -37.31 -1.59
C PRO A 222 11.38 -36.49 -0.39
N ASN A 223 11.00 -36.89 0.82
CA ASN A 223 11.42 -36.27 2.08
C ASN A 223 12.87 -36.70 2.39
N GLY A 224 13.84 -35.98 1.82
CA GLY A 224 15.25 -36.36 1.85
C GLY A 224 16.21 -35.22 1.47
N PRO A 225 17.49 -35.52 1.17
CA PRO A 225 18.48 -34.52 0.73
C PRO A 225 18.06 -33.76 -0.53
N GLU A 226 17.14 -34.32 -1.32
CA GLU A 226 16.56 -33.69 -2.51
C GLU A 226 15.82 -32.40 -2.17
N VAL A 227 15.10 -32.36 -1.05
CA VAL A 227 14.39 -31.15 -0.59
C VAL A 227 15.38 -30.06 -0.18
N ASN A 228 16.49 -30.43 0.46
CA ASN A 228 17.54 -29.49 0.84
C ASN A 228 18.27 -28.92 -0.38
N TYR A 229 18.47 -29.76 -1.41
CA TYR A 229 19.02 -29.31 -2.69
C TYR A 229 18.06 -28.36 -3.42
N LEU A 230 16.75 -28.62 -3.35
CA LEU A 230 15.71 -27.77 -3.89
C LEU A 230 15.64 -26.40 -3.18
N ILE A 231 15.69 -26.39 -1.84
CA ILE A 231 15.73 -25.17 -1.00
C ILE A 231 17.01 -24.37 -1.26
N GLY A 232 18.15 -25.04 -1.39
CA GLY A 232 19.46 -24.42 -1.49
C GLY A 232 19.95 -23.82 -0.17
N LYS A 233 21.23 -23.41 -0.12
CA LYS A 233 21.80 -22.76 1.09
C LYS A 233 21.02 -21.47 1.39
N GLN A 234 20.52 -21.33 2.61
CA GLN A 234 19.72 -20.17 3.06
C GLN A 234 18.46 -19.88 2.22
N GLY A 235 17.90 -20.86 1.51
CA GLY A 235 16.69 -20.66 0.69
C GLY A 235 16.95 -20.08 -0.70
N ALA A 236 18.20 -19.88 -1.11
CA ALA A 236 18.56 -19.32 -2.41
C ALA A 236 18.06 -20.15 -3.60
N GLY A 237 17.95 -21.47 -3.45
CA GLY A 237 17.47 -22.36 -4.51
C GLY A 237 15.98 -22.18 -4.80
N ILE A 238 15.16 -22.06 -3.76
CA ILE A 238 13.72 -21.75 -3.91
C ILE A 238 13.52 -20.34 -4.43
N ASN A 239 14.28 -19.35 -3.95
CA ASN A 239 14.14 -17.98 -4.42
C ASN A 239 14.49 -17.88 -5.92
N ALA A 240 15.57 -18.52 -6.37
CA ALA A 240 15.91 -18.58 -7.78
C ALA A 240 14.85 -19.31 -8.62
N LEU A 241 14.23 -20.37 -8.09
CA LEU A 241 13.14 -21.05 -8.76
C LEU A 241 11.91 -20.13 -8.89
N GLN A 242 11.52 -19.43 -7.83
CA GLN A 242 10.41 -18.48 -7.85
C GLN A 242 10.65 -17.32 -8.81
N ASP A 243 11.87 -16.76 -8.84
CA ASP A 243 12.25 -15.69 -9.76
C ASP A 243 12.24 -16.16 -11.22
N ALA A 244 12.72 -17.37 -11.49
CA ALA A 244 12.78 -17.92 -12.86
C ALA A 244 11.40 -18.30 -13.42
N THR A 245 10.49 -18.80 -12.57
CA THR A 245 9.16 -19.28 -13.00
C THR A 245 8.07 -18.21 -12.85
N GLY A 246 8.32 -17.15 -12.09
CA GLY A 246 7.31 -16.19 -11.67
C GLY A 246 6.20 -16.84 -10.81
N THR A 247 6.46 -18.01 -10.22
CA THR A 247 5.52 -18.71 -9.33
C THR A 247 5.86 -18.46 -7.87
N ARG A 248 4.85 -18.56 -7.01
CA ARG A 248 5.06 -18.65 -5.56
C ARG A 248 5.20 -20.12 -5.18
N ILE A 249 6.24 -20.47 -4.42
CA ILE A 249 6.53 -21.85 -4.02
C ILE A 249 6.58 -21.92 -2.49
N GLN A 250 5.85 -22.86 -1.91
CA GLN A 250 5.91 -23.15 -0.48
C GLN A 250 6.11 -24.64 -0.26
N ILE A 251 7.14 -24.97 0.49
CA ILE A 251 7.42 -26.34 0.90
C ILE A 251 6.88 -26.53 2.32
N GLN A 252 6.18 -27.65 2.55
CA GLN A 252 5.72 -28.05 3.88
C GLN A 252 6.89 -28.06 4.88
N ARG A 253 6.70 -27.61 6.13
CA ARG A 253 7.83 -27.53 7.10
C ARG A 253 8.12 -28.88 7.75
N THR A 254 9.32 -29.07 8.31
CA THR A 254 9.78 -30.42 8.74
C THR A 254 8.99 -30.94 9.92
N HIS A 255 8.46 -30.02 10.75
CA HIS A 255 7.60 -30.34 11.89
C HIS A 255 6.13 -30.63 11.50
N GLU A 256 5.73 -30.35 10.25
CA GLU A 256 4.36 -30.58 9.74
C GLU A 256 4.24 -31.91 8.98
N VAL A 257 5.35 -32.62 8.82
CA VAL A 257 5.39 -33.91 8.13
C VAL A 257 5.23 -35.02 9.18
N PRO A 258 4.29 -35.97 8.99
CA PRO A 258 4.14 -37.11 9.90
C PRO A 258 5.47 -37.85 10.08
N PRO A 259 5.81 -38.29 11.31
CA PRO A 259 7.04 -39.05 11.55
C PRO A 259 7.10 -40.28 10.65
N GLY A 260 8.13 -40.38 9.80
CA GLY A 260 8.31 -41.47 8.85
C GLY A 260 7.75 -41.26 7.44
N ALA A 261 7.16 -40.11 7.12
CA ALA A 261 6.69 -39.86 5.75
C ALA A 261 7.88 -39.73 4.77
N MET A 262 7.85 -40.51 3.69
CA MET A 262 8.87 -40.54 2.64
C MET A 262 8.69 -39.43 1.59
N MET A 263 7.57 -38.69 1.65
CA MET A 263 7.21 -37.66 0.69
C MET A 263 6.81 -36.37 1.41
N ARG A 264 7.03 -35.25 0.73
CA ARG A 264 6.78 -33.90 1.22
C ARG A 264 6.03 -33.11 0.16
N SER A 265 5.00 -32.38 0.58
CA SER A 265 4.22 -31.56 -0.33
C SER A 265 4.90 -30.21 -0.62
N VAL A 266 4.94 -29.84 -1.89
CA VAL A 266 5.33 -28.52 -2.40
C VAL A 266 4.14 -27.92 -3.11
N LYS A 267 3.71 -26.76 -2.63
CA LYS A 267 2.59 -26.00 -3.14
C LYS A 267 3.11 -24.90 -4.06
N ILE A 268 2.56 -24.83 -5.28
CA ILE A 268 2.95 -23.89 -6.32
C ILE A 268 1.72 -23.08 -6.73
N TRP A 269 1.80 -21.75 -6.64
CA TRP A 269 0.77 -20.83 -7.10
C TRP A 269 1.28 -20.01 -8.28
N GLY A 270 0.46 -19.85 -9.31
CA GLY A 270 0.79 -19.07 -10.50
C GLY A 270 -0.09 -19.43 -11.70
N GLY A 271 0.23 -18.90 -12.87
CA GLY A 271 -0.44 -19.27 -14.12
C GLY A 271 -0.25 -20.75 -14.46
N SER A 272 -1.17 -21.35 -15.23
CA SER A 272 -1.11 -22.78 -15.59
C SER A 272 0.24 -23.17 -16.24
N ALA A 273 0.68 -22.40 -17.24
CA ALA A 273 1.97 -22.60 -17.89
C ALA A 273 3.16 -22.44 -16.93
N GLN A 274 3.12 -21.42 -16.06
CA GLN A 274 4.16 -21.16 -15.07
C GLN A 274 4.27 -22.30 -14.03
N ARG A 275 3.14 -22.84 -13.57
CA ARG A 275 3.11 -23.98 -12.63
C ARG A 275 3.62 -25.26 -13.25
N GLN A 276 3.23 -25.56 -14.49
CA GLN A 276 3.74 -26.72 -15.22
C GLN A 276 5.25 -26.62 -15.42
N TYR A 277 5.74 -25.47 -15.86
CA TYR A 277 7.17 -25.20 -16.00
C TYR A 277 7.91 -25.31 -14.66
N CYS A 278 7.36 -24.73 -13.59
CA CYS A 278 7.91 -24.84 -12.24
C CYS A 278 7.94 -26.29 -11.73
N ALA A 279 6.90 -27.07 -11.97
CA ALA A 279 6.84 -28.47 -11.57
C ALA A 279 7.92 -29.30 -12.29
N GLN A 280 8.13 -29.07 -13.59
CA GLN A 280 9.21 -29.71 -14.36
C GLN A 280 10.60 -29.34 -13.84
N LEU A 281 10.83 -28.07 -13.51
CA LEU A 281 12.11 -27.63 -12.93
C LEU A 281 12.37 -28.25 -11.56
N ILE A 282 11.34 -28.36 -10.71
CA ILE A 282 11.45 -29.01 -9.41
C ILE A 282 11.77 -30.50 -9.60
N GLN A 283 11.06 -31.20 -10.48
CA GLN A 283 11.36 -32.61 -10.79
C GLN A 283 12.79 -32.80 -11.32
N THR A 284 13.25 -31.91 -12.21
CA THR A 284 14.61 -31.91 -12.75
C THR A 284 15.64 -31.76 -11.64
N LYS A 285 15.47 -30.76 -10.75
CA LYS A 285 16.36 -30.55 -9.60
C LYS A 285 16.34 -31.71 -8.60
N VAL A 286 15.18 -32.32 -8.37
CA VAL A 286 15.07 -33.53 -7.53
C VAL A 286 15.82 -34.69 -8.18
N MET A 287 15.71 -34.89 -9.49
CA MET A 287 16.48 -35.92 -10.20
C MET A 287 18.00 -35.64 -10.19
N GLU A 288 18.42 -34.38 -10.37
CA GLU A 288 19.82 -33.98 -10.28
C GLU A 288 20.40 -34.22 -8.89
N SER A 289 19.64 -33.93 -7.84
CA SER A 289 20.10 -34.14 -6.46
C SER A 289 20.40 -35.62 -6.15
N ARG A 290 19.62 -36.54 -6.75
CA ARG A 290 19.89 -37.99 -6.70
C ARG A 290 21.20 -38.37 -7.40
N GLN A 291 21.57 -37.67 -8.47
CA GLN A 291 22.83 -37.89 -9.20
C GLN A 291 24.03 -37.22 -8.51
N GLY A 292 23.84 -36.04 -7.92
CA GLY A 292 24.87 -35.29 -7.19
C GLY A 292 25.32 -35.96 -5.90
N SER A 293 24.42 -36.68 -5.23
CA SER A 293 24.74 -37.44 -4.00
C SER A 293 25.71 -38.61 -4.27
N ARG A 294 25.70 -39.20 -5.49
CA ARG A 294 26.63 -40.27 -5.89
C ARG A 294 28.07 -39.82 -6.11
N ARG A 295 28.32 -38.52 -6.35
CA ARG A 295 29.69 -38.00 -6.59
C ARG A 295 30.47 -37.69 -5.31
N LYS A 296 29.79 -37.55 -4.16
CA LYS A 296 30.45 -37.22 -2.89
C LYS A 296 30.99 -38.42 -2.09
N THR A 297 30.73 -39.65 -2.53
CA THR A 297 31.22 -40.88 -1.88
C THR A 297 32.52 -41.44 -2.48
N ARG A 298 33.19 -40.73 -3.40
CA ARG A 298 34.52 -41.06 -3.93
C ARG A 298 35.52 -39.93 -3.69
N ARG A 299 35.84 -39.69 -2.42
CA ARG A 299 37.13 -39.12 -1.99
C ARG A 299 37.53 -39.76 -0.67
#